data_AF-A0A975J5I6-F1
#
_entry.id   AF-A0A975J5I6-F1
#
_cell.length_a   1.000
_cell.length_b   1.000
_cell.length_c   1.000
_cell.angle_alpha   90.00
_cell.angle_beta   90.00
_cell.angle_gamma   90.00
#
_symmetry.space_group_name_H-M   'P 1'
#
loop_
_entity.id
_entity.type
_entity.pdbx_description
1 polymer ?
#
loop_
_entity_poly.entity_id
_entity_poly.type
_entity_poly.pdbx_seq_one_letter_code
_entity_poly.pdbx_strand_id
1 'polypeptide(L)'
;MEDRELRKVFHNAQNGDKDSIQKILEMFQPLVHKNSFIDGKFDEDCFQELNIKLINCIKSFEFSPIPVEDVYKAFEELLSYKE
;
A
#
# COMPACT_ATOMS: atom_id res chain seq x y z
N MET A 1 -7.35 -1.67 -13.81
CA MET A 1 -5.99 -2.20 -14.03
C MET A 1 -6.09 -3.71 -13.91
N GLU A 2 -5.54 -4.48 -14.84
CA GLU A 2 -5.51 -5.94 -14.71
C GLU A 2 -4.41 -6.37 -13.73
N ASP A 3 -4.59 -7.53 -13.06
CA ASP A 3 -3.65 -8.05 -12.05
C ASP A 3 -2.21 -8.19 -12.57
N ARG A 4 -2.04 -8.57 -13.84
CA ARG A 4 -0.72 -8.70 -14.48
C ARG A 4 -0.03 -7.35 -14.65
N GLU A 5 -0.80 -6.31 -14.99
CA GLU A 5 -0.29 -4.95 -15.13
C GLU A 5 0.14 -4.38 -13.78
N LEU A 6 -0.61 -4.67 -12.70
CA LEU A 6 -0.23 -4.26 -11.36
C LEU A 6 1.10 -4.88 -10.91
N ARG A 7 1.27 -6.19 -11.12
CA ARG A 7 2.53 -6.88 -10.78
C ARG A 7 3.72 -6.30 -11.53
N LYS A 8 3.55 -5.98 -12.82
CA LYS A 8 4.58 -5.35 -13.63
C LYS A 8 4.95 -3.95 -13.10
N VAL A 9 3.96 -3.14 -12.77
CA VAL A 9 4.17 -1.80 -12.19
C VAL A 9 4.93 -1.91 -10.86
N PHE A 10 4.55 -2.82 -9.96
CA PHE A 10 5.28 -3.03 -8.70
C PHE A 10 6.73 -3.47 -8.93
N HIS A 11 6.96 -4.42 -9.83
CA HIS A 11 8.33 -4.87 -10.13
C HIS A 11 9.21 -3.73 -10.65
N ASN A 12 8.69 -2.89 -11.54
CA ASN A 12 9.41 -1.71 -12.02
C ASN A 12 9.69 -0.71 -10.88
N ALA A 13 8.70 -0.46 -10.03
CA ALA A 13 8.83 0.46 -8.91
C ALA A 13 9.89 -0.02 -7.90
N GLN A 14 9.99 -1.33 -7.64
CA GLN A 14 11.03 -1.94 -6.81
C GLN A 14 12.43 -1.74 -7.37
N ASN A 15 12.57 -1.71 -8.70
CA ASN A 15 13.82 -1.42 -9.39
C ASN A 15 14.12 0.09 -9.49
N GLY A 16 13.31 0.95 -8.86
CA GLY A 16 13.53 2.40 -8.81
C GLY A 16 12.93 3.19 -9.97
N ASP A 17 12.06 2.58 -10.79
CA ASP A 17 11.35 3.29 -11.85
C ASP A 17 10.39 4.34 -11.27
N LYS A 18 10.66 5.62 -11.55
CA LYS A 18 9.93 6.75 -10.96
C LYS A 18 8.47 6.79 -11.39
N ASP A 19 8.19 6.48 -12.65
CA ASP A 19 6.82 6.50 -13.18
C ASP A 19 5.96 5.41 -12.52
N SER A 20 6.54 4.23 -12.31
CA SER A 20 5.88 3.13 -11.62
C SER A 20 5.68 3.41 -10.13
N ILE A 21 6.66 4.03 -9.46
CA ILE A 21 6.50 4.51 -8.07
C ILE A 21 5.35 5.52 -8.00
N GLN A 22 5.38 6.53 -8.85
CA GLN A 22 4.35 7.58 -8.90
C GLN A 22 2.96 6.98 -9.13
N LYS A 23 2.83 6.03 -10.06
CA LYS A 23 1.58 5.34 -10.35
C LYS A 23 1.03 4.60 -9.13
N ILE A 24 1.89 3.95 -8.33
CA ILE A 24 1.46 3.29 -7.09
C ILE A 24 1.05 4.34 -6.05
N LEU A 25 1.81 5.43 -5.89
CA LEU A 25 1.46 6.52 -4.98
C LEU A 25 0.07 7.10 -5.31
N GLU A 26 -0.21 7.33 -6.60
CA GLU A 26 -1.51 7.81 -7.08
C GLU A 26 -2.64 6.83 -6.76
N MET A 27 -2.42 5.52 -6.91
CA MET A 27 -3.42 4.51 -6.55
C MET A 27 -3.78 4.53 -5.07
N PHE A 28 -2.79 4.75 -4.19
CA PHE A 28 -2.99 4.78 -2.74
C PHE A 28 -3.29 6.20 -2.20
N GLN A 29 -3.20 7.24 -3.02
CA GLN A 29 -3.37 8.63 -2.61
C GLN A 29 -4.67 8.88 -1.83
N PRO A 30 -5.86 8.35 -2.23
CA PRO A 30 -7.08 8.57 -1.47
C PRO A 30 -7.01 8.00 -0.05
N LEU A 31 -6.36 6.85 0.11
CA LEU A 31 -6.18 6.19 1.42
C LEU A 31 -5.17 6.97 2.26
N VAL A 32 -4.04 7.36 1.70
CA VAL A 32 -3.02 8.15 2.38
C VAL A 32 -3.62 9.47 2.85
N HIS A 33 -4.28 10.20 1.95
CA HIS A 33 -4.94 11.47 2.26
C HIS A 33 -5.97 11.32 3.39
N LYS A 34 -6.84 10.31 3.33
CA LYS A 34 -7.83 10.05 4.39
C LYS A 34 -7.19 9.81 5.76
N ASN A 35 -6.08 9.08 5.82
CA ASN A 35 -5.37 8.77 7.06
C ASN A 35 -4.41 9.89 7.51
N SER A 36 -4.29 10.96 6.74
CA SER A 36 -3.47 12.13 7.09
C SER A 36 -4.25 13.18 7.89
N PHE A 37 -5.46 12.86 8.36
CA PHE A 37 -6.26 13.76 9.19
C PHE A 37 -6.14 13.39 10.67
N ILE A 38 -5.68 14.34 11.48
CA ILE A 38 -5.61 14.23 12.94
C ILE A 38 -6.59 15.25 13.52
N ASP A 39 -7.52 14.78 14.36
CA ASP A 39 -8.59 15.61 14.96
C ASP A 39 -9.36 16.47 13.94
N GLY A 40 -9.63 15.90 12.76
CA GLY A 40 -10.38 16.54 11.69
C GLY A 40 -9.60 17.60 10.90
N LYS A 41 -8.30 17.77 11.16
CA LYS A 41 -7.41 18.66 10.40
C LYS A 41 -6.43 17.87 9.56
N PHE A 42 -6.16 18.34 8.35
CA PHE A 42 -5.13 17.77 7.51
C PHE A 42 -3.75 18.06 8.13
N ASP A 43 -2.95 17.02 8.27
CA ASP A 43 -1.59 17.07 8.79
C ASP A 43 -0.62 16.73 7.63
N GLU A 44 0.11 17.75 7.19
CA GLU A 44 1.05 17.67 6.06
C GLU A 44 2.23 16.73 6.36
N ASP A 45 2.71 16.71 7.61
CA ASP A 45 3.81 15.86 8.04
C ASP A 45 3.36 14.39 8.08
N CYS A 46 2.14 14.13 8.57
CA CYS A 46 1.53 12.81 8.53
C CYS A 46 1.36 12.32 7.08
N PHE A 47 0.89 13.19 6.18
CA PHE A 47 0.79 12.86 4.76
C PHE A 47 2.15 12.51 4.16
N GLN A 48 3.19 13.29 4.46
CA GLN A 48 4.54 13.03 3.97
C GLN A 48 5.09 11.71 4.52
N GLU A 49 4.94 11.45 5.81
CA GLU A 49 5.42 10.23 6.47
C GLU A 49 4.72 8.99 5.91
N LEU A 50 3.40 9.03 5.69
CA LEU A 50 2.66 7.94 5.07
C LEU A 50 3.13 7.65 3.64
N ASN A 51 3.44 8.67 2.84
CA ASN A 51 4.01 8.49 1.50
C ASN A 51 5.41 7.86 1.57
N ILE A 52 6.27 8.31 2.48
CA ILE A 52 7.61 7.73 2.70
C ILE A 52 7.48 6.26 3.11
N LYS A 53 6.56 5.95 4.03
CA LYS A 53 6.30 4.59 4.47
C LYS A 53 5.82 3.72 3.32
N LEU A 54 4.90 4.22 2.48
CA LEU A 54 4.43 3.52 1.30
C LEU A 54 5.57 3.20 0.33
N ILE A 55 6.47 4.15 0.05
CA ILE A 55 7.66 3.92 -0.80
C ILE A 55 8.54 2.80 -0.22
N ASN A 56 8.75 2.79 1.10
CA ASN A 56 9.52 1.74 1.77
C ASN A 56 8.81 0.38 1.71
N CYS A 57 7.48 0.35 1.82
CA CYS A 57 6.69 -0.87 1.65
C CYS A 57 6.81 -1.40 0.22
N ILE A 58 6.75 -0.55 -0.81
CA ILE A 58 6.93 -1.00 -2.22
C ILE A 58 8.25 -1.76 -2.37
N LYS A 59 9.35 -1.24 -1.82
CA LYS A 59 10.69 -1.85 -1.90
C LYS A 59 10.79 -3.23 -1.24
N SER A 60 10.01 -3.47 -0.18
CA SER A 60 10.05 -4.69 0.63
C SER A 60 8.89 -5.64 0.37
N PHE A 61 7.94 -5.25 -0.48
CA PHE A 61 6.74 -6.04 -0.74
C PHE A 61 7.05 -7.29 -1.58
N GLU A 62 6.72 -8.46 -1.04
CA GLU A 62 6.91 -9.73 -1.75
C GLU A 62 5.57 -10.26 -2.27
N PHE A 63 5.52 -10.57 -3.57
CA PHE A 63 4.41 -11.32 -4.15
C PHE A 63 4.54 -12.81 -3.83
N SER A 64 4.49 -13.17 -2.56
CA SER A 64 4.48 -14.57 -2.15
C SER A 64 3.13 -15.21 -2.55
N PRO A 65 3.12 -16.39 -3.17
CA PRO A 65 1.90 -17.19 -3.27
C PRO A 65 1.54 -17.69 -1.87
N ILE A 66 0.62 -16.99 -1.22
CA ILE A 66 0.07 -17.42 0.08
C ILE A 66 -0.94 -18.54 -0.20
N PRO A 67 -0.86 -19.70 0.49
CA PRO A 67 -1.92 -20.71 0.46
C PRO A 67 -3.27 -20.07 0.77
N VAL A 68 -4.32 -20.47 0.07
CA VAL A 68 -5.65 -19.86 0.21
C VAL A 68 -6.15 -19.95 1.66
N GLU A 69 -5.77 -21.02 2.36
CA GLU A 69 -6.06 -21.25 3.77
C GLU A 69 -5.45 -20.17 4.68
N ASP A 70 -4.21 -19.78 4.41
CA ASP A 70 -3.50 -18.74 5.16
C ASP A 70 -4.09 -17.34 4.86
N VAL A 71 -4.62 -17.13 3.65
CA VAL A 71 -5.35 -15.90 3.30
C VAL A 71 -6.61 -15.77 4.16
N TYR A 72 -7.44 -16.82 4.24
CA TYR A 72 -8.66 -16.79 5.07
C TYR A 72 -8.34 -16.57 6.54
N LYS A 73 -7.31 -17.24 7.05
CA LYS A 73 -6.86 -17.06 8.44
C LYS A 73 -6.45 -15.61 8.73
N ALA A 74 -5.68 -14.98 7.84
CA ALA A 74 -5.29 -13.58 8.00
C ALA A 74 -6.50 -12.62 7.98
N PHE A 75 -7.51 -12.91 7.14
CA PHE A 75 -8.75 -12.13 7.12
C PHE A 75 -9.56 -12.32 8.41
N GLU A 76 -9.70 -13.54 8.92
CA GLU A 76 -10.39 -13.81 10.19
C GLU A 76 -9.72 -13.10 11.36
N GLU A 77 -8.39 -13.16 11.45
CA GLU A 77 -7.62 -12.42 12.46
C GLU A 77 -7.91 -10.91 12.35
N LEU A 78 -7.79 -10.31 11.16
CA LEU A 78 -8.08 -8.88 10.94
C LEU A 78 -9.52 -8.47 11.29
N LEU A 79 -10.49 -9.35 11.05
CA LEU A 79 -11.89 -9.09 11.37
C LEU A 79 -12.17 -9.24 12.87
N SER A 80 -11.50 -10.19 13.55
CA SER A 80 -11.61 -10.38 15.00
C SER A 80 -11.04 -9.22 15.82
N TYR A 81 -10.08 -8.46 15.28
CA TYR A 81 -9.52 -7.25 15.92
C TYR A 81 -10.46 -6.02 15.85
N LYS A 82 -11.60 -6.12 15.17
CA LYS A 82 -12.58 -5.03 15.05
C LYS A 82 -13.79 -5.16 15.99
N GLU A 83 -13.79 -6.12 16.91
CA GLU A 83 -14.76 -6.25 18.01
C GLU A 83 -14.23 -5.73 19.34
#